data_AF-A2HVJ9-F1
#
_entry.id   AF-A2HVJ9-F1
#
_cell.length_a   1.000
_cell.length_b   1.000
_cell.length_c   1.000
_cell.angle_alpha   90.00
_cell.angle_beta   90.00
_cell.angle_gamma   90.00
#
_symmetry.space_group_name_H-M   'P 1'
#
loop_
_entity.id
_entity.type
_entity.pdbx_description
1 polymer ?
#
loop_
_entity_poly.entity_id
_entity_poly.type
_entity_poly.pdbx_seq_one_letter_code
_entity_poly.pdbx_strand_id
1 'polypeptide(L)'
;ESELAYKEIQNAFYVVKNINGQKLPDEKWLDPITKAGERFIMFNIDQYSPRGKDYFNKMFPRVMAKFIGQIDLFKQKWTFYYDFDEKRNILRHLNINTMGSLVHQLLNEAPIAEVQELASKVLESNYDFFLCSIPSLRKIEIFDYTAYSDVDASALRKGTYTPYKLTAEEQVMLDTMRAAGQEKIALKIIKQNHSKKRNRSRNGQLWTWTCKLPINLERYQIFNELNAETAKKMMKDSCFIYACIQAGVDEATINHMREIIRVKDFPMSKIKVIAKETGIRFHVIKYNEKYSNHSYTYEPDEEPKMTVELLLMYDHYMFERKAFNKFHGHQEL
;
A
#
# COMPACT_ATOMS: atom_id res chain seq x y z
N GLU A 1 -20.96 18.50 -20.57
CA GLU A 1 -19.50 18.19 -20.51
C GLU A 1 -18.81 18.41 -19.15
N SER A 2 -19.39 19.14 -18.18
CA SER A 2 -18.96 19.13 -16.75
C SER A 2 -19.68 18.08 -15.90
N GLU A 3 -20.57 17.29 -16.52
CA GLU A 3 -21.57 16.50 -15.82
C GLU A 3 -21.01 15.23 -15.18
N LEU A 4 -20.00 14.59 -15.80
CA LEU A 4 -19.43 13.35 -15.29
C LEU A 4 -18.66 13.56 -13.99
N ALA A 5 -17.71 14.50 -13.97
CA ALA A 5 -16.95 14.84 -12.76
C ALA A 5 -17.87 15.25 -11.60
N TYR A 6 -18.92 16.04 -11.91
CA TYR A 6 -19.92 16.41 -10.91
C TYR A 6 -20.68 15.18 -10.39
N LYS A 7 -21.19 14.31 -11.26
CA LYS A 7 -21.90 13.08 -10.89
C LYS A 7 -21.03 12.15 -10.05
N GLU A 8 -19.79 11.93 -10.44
CA GLU A 8 -18.85 11.05 -9.72
C GLU A 8 -18.48 11.62 -8.35
N ILE A 9 -18.26 12.94 -8.22
CA ILE A 9 -18.05 13.59 -6.92
C ILE A 9 -19.30 13.51 -6.03
N GLN A 10 -20.50 13.73 -6.56
CA GLN A 10 -21.74 13.59 -5.81
C GLN A 10 -21.95 12.15 -5.34
N ASN A 11 -21.70 11.18 -6.20
CA ASN A 11 -21.73 9.76 -5.85
C ASN A 11 -20.71 9.45 -4.74
N ALA A 12 -19.50 10.00 -4.82
CA ALA A 12 -18.49 9.81 -3.78
C ALA A 12 -18.96 10.35 -2.42
N PHE A 13 -19.51 11.57 -2.37
CA PHE A 13 -20.08 12.10 -1.12
C PHE A 13 -21.26 11.29 -0.60
N TYR A 14 -22.11 10.78 -1.51
CA TYR A 14 -23.21 9.89 -1.15
C TYR A 14 -22.69 8.60 -0.51
N VAL A 15 -21.71 7.93 -1.14
CA VAL A 15 -21.10 6.71 -0.59
C VAL A 15 -20.45 7.00 0.76
N VAL A 16 -19.66 8.06 0.87
CA VAL A 16 -18.98 8.46 2.12
C VAL A 16 -19.99 8.72 3.25
N LYS A 17 -21.09 9.41 2.96
CA LYS A 17 -22.15 9.67 3.95
C LYS A 17 -22.76 8.36 4.47
N ASN A 18 -22.85 7.33 3.63
CA ASN A 18 -23.45 6.04 3.97
C ASN A 18 -22.48 5.00 4.56
N ILE A 19 -21.23 5.39 4.85
CA ILE A 19 -20.27 4.52 5.57
C ILE A 19 -20.68 4.35 7.05
N ASN A 20 -21.34 5.36 7.63
CA ASN A 20 -21.32 5.66 9.06
C ASN A 20 -22.42 5.02 9.95
N GLY A 21 -22.86 3.81 9.63
CA GLY A 21 -23.57 2.98 10.63
C GLY A 21 -25.09 3.13 10.70
N GLN A 22 -25.74 3.98 9.91
CA GLN A 22 -27.21 4.04 9.88
C GLN A 22 -27.76 2.88 9.04
N LYS A 23 -28.19 1.82 9.72
CA LYS A 23 -28.82 0.67 9.07
C LYS A 23 -30.14 1.08 8.42
N LEU A 24 -30.24 0.95 7.09
CA LEU A 24 -31.55 0.93 6.44
C LEU A 24 -32.22 -0.45 6.64
N PRO A 25 -33.56 -0.53 6.64
CA PRO A 25 -34.30 -1.77 6.96
C PRO A 25 -33.89 -3.00 6.13
N ASP A 26 -33.47 -2.79 4.87
CA ASP A 26 -33.16 -3.87 3.93
C ASP A 26 -31.65 -4.18 3.82
N GLU A 27 -30.83 -3.60 4.69
CA GLU A 27 -29.37 -3.73 4.60
C GLU A 27 -28.81 -4.88 5.41
N LYS A 28 -27.93 -5.66 4.78
CA LYS A 28 -27.09 -6.62 5.47
C LYS A 28 -25.87 -5.90 6.05
N TRP A 29 -25.55 -6.18 7.32
CA TRP A 29 -24.39 -5.61 8.03
C TRP A 29 -23.55 -6.73 8.62
N LEU A 30 -22.22 -6.58 8.56
CA LEU A 30 -21.26 -7.54 9.12
C LEU A 30 -21.02 -7.30 10.61
N ASP A 31 -21.03 -6.02 11.02
CA ASP A 31 -20.88 -5.57 12.40
C ASP A 31 -21.59 -4.21 12.59
N PRO A 32 -21.62 -3.61 13.80
CA PRO A 32 -22.34 -2.36 14.06
C PRO A 32 -21.92 -1.15 13.21
N ILE A 33 -20.72 -1.16 12.64
CA ILE A 33 -20.17 -0.06 11.83
C ILE A 33 -19.79 -0.45 10.40
N THR A 34 -19.91 -1.73 10.02
CA THR A 34 -19.56 -2.24 8.69
C THR A 34 -20.77 -2.85 7.97
N LYS A 35 -21.23 -2.20 6.91
CA LYS A 35 -22.28 -2.71 6.00
C LYS A 35 -21.72 -3.81 5.09
N ALA A 36 -22.49 -4.87 4.87
CA ALA A 36 -22.17 -5.91 3.90
C ALA A 36 -22.52 -5.46 2.48
N GLY A 37 -21.66 -5.80 1.51
CA GLY A 37 -21.80 -5.41 0.11
C GLY A 37 -20.60 -4.58 -0.39
N GLU A 38 -20.51 -4.39 -1.70
CA GLU A 38 -19.45 -3.61 -2.32
C GLU A 38 -19.76 -2.11 -2.19
N ARG A 39 -19.00 -1.39 -1.35
CA ARG A 39 -19.01 0.09 -1.36
C ARG A 39 -17.93 0.54 -2.32
N PHE A 40 -18.32 1.29 -3.34
CA PHE A 40 -17.45 1.64 -4.45
C PHE A 40 -17.54 3.12 -4.78
N ILE A 41 -16.37 3.77 -4.91
CA ILE A 41 -16.21 5.12 -5.43
C ILE A 41 -15.32 5.04 -6.65
N MET A 42 -15.70 5.72 -7.73
CA MET A 42 -14.94 5.75 -8.99
C MET A 42 -14.80 7.17 -9.50
N PHE A 43 -13.62 7.47 -10.02
CA PHE A 43 -13.30 8.70 -10.73
C PHE A 43 -12.61 8.34 -12.05
N ASN A 44 -13.28 8.57 -13.18
CA ASN A 44 -12.71 8.36 -14.52
C ASN A 44 -12.16 9.68 -15.08
N ILE A 45 -11.06 10.15 -14.50
CA ILE A 45 -10.51 11.51 -14.71
C ILE A 45 -10.11 11.76 -16.16
N ASP A 46 -9.66 10.74 -16.88
CA ASP A 46 -9.37 10.81 -18.32
C ASP A 46 -10.58 11.20 -19.18
N GLN A 47 -11.78 10.85 -18.74
CA GLN A 47 -13.03 11.16 -19.45
C GLN A 47 -13.55 12.56 -19.09
N TYR A 48 -12.89 13.27 -18.18
CA TYR A 48 -13.30 14.61 -17.79
C TYR A 48 -12.86 15.65 -18.81
N SER A 49 -13.74 16.60 -19.09
CA SER A 49 -13.34 17.86 -19.72
C SER A 49 -12.33 18.63 -18.86
N PRO A 50 -11.57 19.60 -19.39
CA PRO A 50 -10.65 20.42 -18.61
C PRO A 50 -11.30 21.04 -17.36
N ARG A 51 -12.51 21.60 -17.51
CA ARG A 51 -13.30 22.12 -16.39
C ARG A 51 -13.68 21.03 -15.37
N GLY A 52 -13.93 19.82 -15.83
CA GLY A 52 -14.18 18.67 -14.97
C GLY A 52 -12.95 18.25 -14.16
N LYS A 53 -11.76 18.29 -14.76
CA LYS A 53 -10.48 18.04 -14.06
C LYS A 53 -10.21 19.10 -12.98
N ASP A 54 -10.43 20.37 -13.29
CA ASP A 54 -10.31 21.46 -12.30
C ASP A 54 -11.30 21.27 -11.13
N TYR A 55 -12.54 20.91 -11.44
CA TYR A 55 -13.55 20.62 -10.43
C TYR A 55 -13.17 19.41 -9.56
N PHE A 56 -12.67 18.33 -10.19
CA PHE A 56 -12.15 17.17 -9.47
C PHE A 56 -11.00 17.53 -8.54
N ASN A 57 -9.98 18.25 -9.02
CA ASN A 57 -8.83 18.66 -8.21
C ASN A 57 -9.23 19.52 -7.01
N LYS A 58 -10.27 20.35 -7.17
CA LYS A 58 -10.83 21.17 -6.08
C LYS A 58 -11.64 20.36 -5.06
N MET A 59 -12.33 19.31 -5.50
CA MET A 59 -13.31 18.59 -4.67
C MET A 59 -12.79 17.28 -4.10
N PHE A 60 -11.86 16.61 -4.77
CA PHE A 60 -11.28 15.34 -4.34
C PHE A 60 -10.67 15.42 -2.92
N PRO A 61 -9.91 16.47 -2.54
CA PRO A 61 -9.43 16.61 -1.17
C PRO A 61 -10.55 16.68 -0.12
N ARG A 62 -11.67 17.32 -0.45
CA ARG A 62 -12.85 17.40 0.43
C ARG A 62 -13.53 16.04 0.58
N VAL A 63 -13.64 15.28 -0.51
CA VAL A 63 -14.17 13.92 -0.48
C VAL A 63 -13.27 13.04 0.41
N MET A 64 -11.95 13.11 0.23
CA MET A 64 -10.99 12.30 0.99
C MET A 64 -10.96 12.68 2.47
N ALA A 65 -11.00 13.96 2.82
CA ALA A 65 -11.06 14.40 4.21
C ALA A 65 -12.30 13.83 4.92
N LYS A 66 -13.48 13.91 4.28
CA LYS A 66 -14.70 13.30 4.81
C LYS A 66 -14.62 11.78 4.87
N PHE A 67 -14.10 11.14 3.83
CA PHE A 67 -13.94 9.69 3.77
C PHE A 67 -13.09 9.19 4.94
N ILE A 68 -11.92 9.78 5.16
CA ILE A 68 -11.02 9.39 6.26
C ILE A 68 -11.69 9.62 7.62
N GLY A 69 -12.45 10.72 7.78
CA GLY A 69 -13.18 10.99 9.01
C GLY A 69 -14.34 10.02 9.31
N GLN A 70 -14.79 9.21 8.34
CA GLN A 70 -15.93 8.30 8.50
C GLN A 70 -15.53 6.82 8.66
N ILE A 71 -14.30 6.46 8.28
CA ILE A 71 -13.86 5.07 8.27
C ILE A 71 -13.14 4.70 9.56
N ASP A 72 -13.30 3.44 9.99
CA ASP A 72 -12.50 2.84 11.06
C ASP A 72 -11.52 1.85 10.44
N LEU A 73 -10.26 2.26 10.27
CA LEU A 73 -9.22 1.44 9.64
C LEU A 73 -8.80 0.22 10.47
N PHE A 74 -9.20 0.11 11.74
CA PHE A 74 -8.98 -1.12 12.50
C PHE A 74 -9.99 -2.21 12.15
N LYS A 75 -11.18 -1.83 11.66
CA LYS A 75 -12.25 -2.77 11.30
C LYS A 75 -12.45 -2.90 9.80
N GLN A 76 -12.26 -1.81 9.06
CA GLN A 76 -12.57 -1.71 7.64
C GLN A 76 -11.32 -1.84 6.77
N LYS A 77 -11.45 -2.53 5.63
CA LYS A 77 -10.37 -2.76 4.65
C LYS A 77 -10.66 -2.03 3.35
N TRP A 78 -10.14 -0.81 3.25
CA TRP A 78 -10.27 0.02 2.06
C TRP A 78 -9.07 -0.12 1.13
N THR A 79 -9.35 -0.22 -0.17
CA THR A 79 -8.32 -0.36 -1.21
C THR A 79 -8.53 0.69 -2.30
N PHE A 80 -7.43 1.33 -2.67
CA PHE A 80 -7.33 2.26 -3.78
C PHE A 80 -6.71 1.53 -4.96
N TYR A 81 -7.40 1.55 -6.07
CA TYR A 81 -6.87 1.18 -7.35
C TYR A 81 -6.79 2.43 -8.21
N TYR A 82 -5.63 2.73 -8.76
CA TYR A 82 -5.43 3.93 -9.56
C TYR A 82 -4.42 3.71 -10.67
N ASP A 83 -4.49 4.57 -11.67
CA ASP A 83 -3.50 4.68 -12.73
C ASP A 83 -3.16 6.15 -13.00
N PHE A 84 -1.96 6.34 -13.54
CA PHE A 84 -1.45 7.62 -14.01
C PHE A 84 -0.63 7.46 -15.30
N ASP A 85 -0.43 6.21 -15.75
CA ASP A 85 0.13 5.84 -17.04
C ASP A 85 -0.68 4.66 -17.64
N GLU A 86 -0.75 4.53 -18.96
CA GLU A 86 -1.54 3.47 -19.64
C GLU A 86 -1.02 2.06 -19.39
N LYS A 87 0.17 1.95 -18.81
CA LYS A 87 0.93 0.71 -18.76
C LYS A 87 0.74 -0.02 -17.44
N ARG A 88 0.38 0.69 -16.35
CA ARG A 88 0.39 0.11 -15.01
C ARG A 88 -0.75 0.61 -14.14
N ASN A 89 -1.54 -0.35 -13.70
CA ASN A 89 -2.50 -0.17 -12.63
C ASN A 89 -1.83 -0.42 -11.28
N ILE A 90 -2.12 0.42 -10.30
CA ILE A 90 -1.55 0.35 -8.96
C ILE A 90 -2.65 0.08 -7.96
N LEU A 91 -2.40 -0.87 -7.08
CA LEU A 91 -3.26 -1.19 -5.96
C LEU A 91 -2.55 -0.80 -4.67
N ARG A 92 -3.17 0.04 -3.85
CA ARG A 92 -2.71 0.41 -2.50
C ARG A 92 -3.82 0.18 -1.48
N HIS A 93 -3.46 -0.45 -0.37
CA HIS A 93 -4.35 -0.58 0.77
C HIS A 93 -4.26 0.65 1.67
N LEU A 94 -5.40 1.14 2.13
CA LEU A 94 -5.47 2.18 3.16
C LEU A 94 -5.42 1.53 4.54
N ASN A 95 -4.49 1.98 5.36
CA ASN A 95 -4.32 1.61 6.77
C ASN A 95 -3.70 2.79 7.52
N ILE A 96 -3.44 2.62 8.82
CA ILE A 96 -2.97 3.70 9.69
C ILE A 96 -1.70 4.38 9.15
N ASN A 97 -0.77 3.63 8.56
CA ASN A 97 0.48 4.17 8.02
C ASN A 97 0.27 4.87 6.66
N THR A 98 -0.48 4.25 5.74
CA THR A 98 -0.74 4.87 4.43
C THR A 98 -1.75 6.00 4.49
N MET A 99 -2.59 6.05 5.52
CA MET A 99 -3.48 7.18 5.78
C MET A 99 -2.69 8.45 6.07
N GLY A 100 -1.63 8.36 6.88
CA GLY A 100 -0.68 9.46 7.08
C GLY A 100 -0.11 9.96 5.76
N SER A 101 0.25 9.04 4.86
CA SER A 101 0.76 9.40 3.53
C SER A 101 -0.27 10.07 2.62
N LEU A 102 -1.54 9.64 2.68
CA LEU A 102 -2.61 10.26 1.90
C LEU A 102 -2.87 11.68 2.40
N VAL A 103 -2.88 11.87 3.72
CA VAL A 103 -3.08 13.20 4.31
C VAL A 103 -1.88 14.10 4.06
N HIS A 104 -0.64 13.59 4.14
CA HIS A 104 0.57 14.33 3.75
C HIS A 104 0.46 14.87 2.32
N GLN A 105 0.12 14.00 1.36
CA GLN A 105 -0.02 14.42 -0.03
C GLN A 105 -1.13 15.46 -0.23
N LEU A 106 -2.29 15.24 0.41
CA LEU A 106 -3.41 16.18 0.36
C LEU A 106 -3.03 17.55 0.94
N LEU A 107 -2.25 17.62 2.03
CA LEU A 107 -1.78 18.89 2.59
C LEU A 107 -0.86 19.64 1.62
N ASN A 108 0.09 18.93 1.01
CA ASN A 108 1.07 19.55 0.13
C ASN A 108 0.44 20.04 -1.18
N GLU A 109 -0.52 19.28 -1.72
CA GLU A 109 -1.13 19.58 -3.03
C GLU A 109 -2.42 20.41 -2.90
N ALA A 110 -3.11 20.35 -1.77
CA ALA A 110 -4.39 21.03 -1.53
C ALA A 110 -4.65 21.32 -0.03
N PRO A 111 -3.98 22.34 0.57
CA PRO A 111 -4.04 22.66 2.00
C PRO A 111 -5.36 23.33 2.41
N ILE A 112 -6.49 22.67 2.19
CA ILE A 112 -7.81 23.11 2.64
C ILE A 112 -7.98 22.86 4.15
N ALA A 113 -8.84 23.66 4.79
CA ALA A 113 -9.05 23.61 6.24
C ALA A 113 -9.43 22.20 6.75
N GLU A 114 -10.25 21.47 6.00
CA GLU A 114 -10.68 20.11 6.37
C GLU A 114 -9.51 19.12 6.42
N VAL A 115 -8.51 19.27 5.55
CA VAL A 115 -7.32 18.41 5.51
C VAL A 115 -6.35 18.80 6.61
N GLN A 116 -6.20 20.10 6.90
CA GLN A 116 -5.39 20.60 8.03
C GLN A 116 -5.91 20.09 9.37
N GLU A 117 -7.23 20.12 9.58
CA GLU A 117 -7.83 19.57 10.80
C GLU A 117 -7.56 18.05 10.90
N LEU A 118 -7.70 17.34 9.79
CA LEU A 118 -7.43 15.90 9.75
C LEU A 118 -5.97 15.58 10.08
N ALA A 119 -5.02 16.33 9.55
CA ALA A 119 -3.58 16.16 9.77
C ALA A 119 -3.18 16.05 11.24
N SER A 120 -3.84 16.82 12.11
CA SER A 120 -3.60 16.79 13.56
C SER A 120 -3.99 15.46 14.25
N LYS A 121 -4.80 14.63 13.58
CA LYS A 121 -5.40 13.40 14.12
C LYS A 121 -4.79 12.13 13.53
N VAL A 122 -3.90 12.25 12.54
CA VAL A 122 -3.27 11.14 11.83
C VAL A 122 -1.81 11.03 12.23
N LEU A 123 -1.24 9.82 12.08
CA LEU A 123 0.21 9.66 12.14
C LEU A 123 0.85 10.47 11.01
N GLU A 124 1.77 11.35 11.36
CA GLU A 124 2.53 12.16 10.40
C GLU A 124 3.31 11.25 9.44
N SER A 125 3.35 11.61 8.16
CA SER A 125 4.14 10.92 7.14
C SER A 125 4.92 11.95 6.34
N ASN A 126 6.09 11.56 5.84
CA ASN A 126 6.89 12.35 4.90
C ASN A 126 6.75 11.85 3.45
N TYR A 127 5.77 10.97 3.21
CA TYR A 127 5.58 10.31 1.93
C TYR A 127 4.17 10.54 1.41
N ASP A 128 4.06 10.76 0.12
CA ASP A 128 2.84 10.68 -0.67
C ASP A 128 2.25 9.27 -0.70
N PHE A 129 0.94 9.23 -0.92
CA PHE A 129 0.20 7.98 -1.07
C PHE A 129 0.20 7.49 -2.52
N PHE A 130 -0.04 8.40 -3.46
CA PHE A 130 0.04 8.11 -4.89
C PHE A 130 1.48 8.21 -5.38
N LEU A 131 1.86 7.41 -6.38
CA LEU A 131 3.18 7.52 -7.03
C LEU A 131 3.36 8.80 -7.85
N CYS A 132 2.32 9.60 -8.01
CA CYS A 132 2.26 10.81 -8.81
C CYS A 132 1.46 11.86 -8.05
N SER A 133 1.49 13.11 -8.56
CA SER A 133 0.57 14.14 -8.08
C SER A 133 -0.88 13.75 -8.35
N ILE A 134 -1.80 14.21 -7.51
CA ILE A 134 -3.24 13.99 -7.65
C ILE A 134 -3.75 14.49 -9.01
N PRO A 135 -3.34 15.67 -9.54
CA PRO A 135 -3.74 16.11 -10.87
C PRO A 135 -3.26 15.21 -12.02
N SER A 136 -2.24 14.37 -11.81
CA SER A 136 -1.73 13.44 -12.81
C SER A 136 -2.49 12.11 -12.86
N LEU A 137 -3.44 11.88 -11.93
CA LEU A 137 -4.23 10.66 -11.90
C LEU A 137 -5.18 10.62 -13.11
N ARG A 138 -5.28 9.44 -13.71
CA ARG A 138 -6.13 9.18 -14.89
C ARG A 138 -7.41 8.47 -14.50
N LYS A 139 -7.32 7.58 -13.52
CA LYS A 139 -8.45 6.88 -12.92
C LYS A 139 -8.18 6.55 -11.46
N ILE A 140 -9.21 6.62 -10.63
CA ILE A 140 -9.18 6.18 -9.24
C ILE A 140 -10.44 5.39 -8.95
N GLU A 141 -10.26 4.30 -8.22
CA GLU A 141 -11.30 3.41 -7.77
C GLU A 141 -11.03 3.05 -6.30
N ILE A 142 -12.02 3.24 -5.44
CA ILE A 142 -11.90 3.04 -3.99
C ILE A 142 -12.98 2.07 -3.57
N PHE A 143 -12.57 0.96 -2.95
CA PHE A 143 -13.48 -0.13 -2.60
C PHE A 143 -13.33 -0.57 -1.15
N ASP A 144 -14.47 -0.86 -0.51
CA ASP A 144 -14.55 -1.54 0.78
C ASP A 144 -14.56 -3.06 0.56
N TYR A 145 -13.47 -3.74 0.93
CA TYR A 145 -13.35 -5.19 0.86
C TYR A 145 -13.43 -5.85 2.24
N THR A 146 -14.03 -5.18 3.23
CA THR A 146 -14.12 -5.72 4.60
C THR A 146 -14.85 -7.07 4.63
N ALA A 147 -15.94 -7.20 3.86
CA ALA A 147 -16.70 -8.44 3.69
C ALA A 147 -15.88 -9.59 3.09
N TYR A 148 -14.83 -9.26 2.33
CA TYR A 148 -14.01 -10.21 1.60
C TYR A 148 -12.59 -10.24 2.15
N SER A 149 -12.44 -10.06 3.46
CA SER A 149 -11.16 -9.91 4.16
C SER A 149 -10.14 -11.04 3.92
N ASP A 150 -10.58 -12.19 3.44
CA ASP A 150 -9.79 -13.39 3.15
C ASP A 150 -9.48 -13.57 1.65
N VAL A 151 -9.93 -12.65 0.80
CA VAL A 151 -9.81 -12.71 -0.66
C VAL A 151 -8.86 -11.62 -1.15
N ASP A 152 -8.07 -11.95 -2.16
CA ASP A 152 -7.24 -10.96 -2.85
C ASP A 152 -8.15 -10.00 -3.64
N ALA A 153 -8.03 -8.70 -3.37
CA ALA A 153 -8.83 -7.67 -4.04
C ALA A 153 -8.71 -7.72 -5.58
N SER A 154 -7.53 -8.10 -6.10
CA SER A 154 -7.32 -8.25 -7.54
C SER A 154 -8.05 -9.44 -8.15
N ALA A 155 -8.26 -10.52 -7.38
CA ALA A 155 -8.98 -11.71 -7.81
C ALA A 155 -10.50 -11.48 -7.86
N LEU A 156 -11.05 -10.75 -6.87
CA LEU A 156 -12.45 -10.33 -6.89
C LEU A 156 -12.76 -9.49 -8.12
N ARG A 157 -11.94 -8.47 -8.38
CA ARG A 157 -12.13 -7.57 -9.51
C ARG A 157 -12.08 -8.27 -10.87
N LYS A 158 -11.17 -9.24 -11.04
CA LYS A 158 -11.04 -10.00 -12.29
C LYS A 158 -12.21 -10.98 -12.51
N GLY A 159 -13.16 -11.06 -11.58
CA GLY A 159 -14.25 -12.03 -11.62
C GLY A 159 -13.77 -13.47 -11.48
N THR A 160 -12.51 -13.68 -11.07
CA THR A 160 -11.92 -15.02 -10.92
C THR A 160 -12.11 -15.58 -9.52
N TYR A 161 -12.81 -14.85 -8.66
CA TYR A 161 -13.20 -15.34 -7.35
C TYR A 161 -14.37 -16.32 -7.45
N THR A 162 -14.09 -17.60 -7.17
CA THR A 162 -15.12 -18.58 -6.89
C THR A 162 -15.40 -18.55 -5.39
N PRO A 163 -16.64 -18.22 -4.93
CA PRO A 163 -17.00 -18.32 -3.53
C PRO A 163 -16.70 -19.73 -3.00
N TYR A 164 -16.09 -19.80 -1.83
CA TYR A 164 -15.79 -21.09 -1.20
C TYR A 164 -17.10 -21.79 -0.85
N LYS A 165 -17.30 -23.02 -1.36
CA LYS A 165 -18.42 -23.89 -0.98
C LYS A 165 -18.00 -24.72 0.24
N LEU A 166 -18.74 -24.59 1.34
CA LEU A 166 -18.58 -25.45 2.51
C LEU A 166 -18.74 -26.92 2.11
N THR A 167 -17.94 -27.80 2.72
CA THR A 167 -18.21 -29.24 2.63
C THR A 167 -19.52 -29.57 3.38
N ALA A 168 -20.12 -30.72 3.09
CA ALA A 168 -21.33 -31.16 3.80
C ALA A 168 -21.10 -31.24 5.33
N GLU A 169 -19.91 -31.68 5.75
CA GLU A 169 -19.52 -31.79 7.16
C GLU A 169 -19.37 -30.41 7.83
N GLU A 170 -18.81 -29.43 7.12
CA GLU A 170 -18.68 -28.06 7.63
C GLU A 170 -20.01 -27.34 7.72
N GLN A 171 -20.93 -27.63 6.79
CA GLN A 171 -22.28 -27.11 6.85
C GLN A 171 -23.01 -27.65 8.08
N VAL A 172 -22.93 -28.96 8.34
CA VAL A 172 -23.50 -29.60 9.54
C VAL A 172 -22.88 -29.04 10.82
N MET A 173 -21.56 -28.84 10.84
CA MET A 173 -20.87 -28.22 11.98
C MET A 173 -21.36 -26.79 12.23
N LEU A 174 -21.48 -25.97 11.18
CA LEU A 174 -21.95 -24.60 11.28
C LEU A 174 -23.38 -24.54 11.84
N ASP A 175 -24.28 -25.37 11.31
CA ASP A 175 -25.68 -25.38 11.73
C ASP A 175 -25.83 -25.88 13.18
N THR A 176 -25.05 -26.89 13.58
CA THR A 176 -25.02 -27.40 14.96
C THR A 176 -24.51 -26.35 15.95
N MET A 177 -23.40 -25.68 15.63
CA MET A 177 -22.84 -24.65 16.51
C MET A 177 -23.67 -23.37 16.50
N ARG A 178 -24.39 -23.06 15.40
CA ARG A 178 -25.36 -21.96 15.34
C ARG A 178 -26.54 -22.23 16.28
N ALA A 179 -27.08 -23.45 16.29
CA ALA A 179 -28.14 -23.84 17.22
C ALA A 179 -27.71 -23.73 18.69
N ALA A 180 -26.42 -23.89 18.98
CA ALA A 180 -25.82 -23.71 20.31
C ALA A 180 -25.39 -22.27 20.64
N GLY A 181 -25.66 -21.28 19.77
CA GLY A 181 -25.22 -19.88 19.96
C GLY A 181 -23.71 -19.65 19.80
N GLN A 182 -22.98 -20.64 19.29
CA GLN A 182 -21.53 -20.65 19.13
C GLN A 182 -21.07 -20.44 17.66
N GLU A 183 -21.91 -19.82 16.83
CA GLU A 183 -21.66 -19.61 15.40
C GLU A 183 -20.29 -18.99 15.10
N LYS A 184 -19.84 -18.02 15.92
CA LYS A 184 -18.53 -17.38 15.76
C LYS A 184 -17.36 -18.36 15.88
N ILE A 185 -17.51 -19.41 16.68
CA ILE A 185 -16.48 -20.44 16.88
C ILE A 185 -16.43 -21.35 15.64
N ALA A 186 -17.58 -21.80 15.15
CA ALA A 186 -17.67 -22.59 13.91
C ALA A 186 -17.03 -21.88 12.72
N LEU A 187 -17.44 -20.63 12.49
CA LEU A 187 -16.89 -19.81 11.40
C LEU A 187 -15.38 -19.63 11.52
N LYS A 188 -14.84 -19.51 12.75
CA LYS A 188 -13.40 -19.43 13.00
C LYS A 188 -12.67 -20.74 12.65
N ILE A 189 -13.22 -21.90 13.01
CA ILE A 189 -12.62 -23.21 12.73
C ILE A 189 -12.65 -23.49 11.23
N ILE A 190 -13.80 -23.31 10.59
CA ILE A 190 -13.96 -23.45 9.14
C ILE A 190 -12.96 -22.53 8.42
N LYS A 191 -12.86 -21.26 8.84
CA LYS A 191 -11.89 -20.32 8.29
C LYS A 191 -10.44 -20.74 8.51
N GLN A 192 -10.08 -21.36 9.64
CA GLN A 192 -8.73 -21.87 9.89
C GLN A 192 -8.40 -23.06 8.99
N ASN A 193 -9.34 -24.01 8.84
CA ASN A 193 -9.16 -25.20 8.02
C ASN A 193 -9.05 -24.84 6.52
N HIS A 194 -9.79 -23.82 6.06
CA HIS A 194 -9.78 -23.36 4.67
C HIS A 194 -8.83 -22.23 4.37
N SER A 195 -8.29 -21.59 5.39
CA SER A 195 -7.09 -20.83 5.19
C SER A 195 -6.02 -21.83 4.74
N LYS A 196 -5.76 -21.89 3.43
CA LYS A 196 -4.38 -22.05 2.97
C LYS A 196 -3.60 -21.13 3.90
N LYS A 197 -2.50 -21.61 4.50
CA LYS A 197 -1.50 -20.75 5.14
C LYS A 197 -1.01 -19.75 4.09
N ARG A 198 -1.84 -18.79 3.73
CA ARG A 198 -1.50 -17.57 3.06
C ARG A 198 -0.67 -16.93 4.15
N ASN A 199 0.63 -16.87 3.92
CA ASN A 199 1.40 -15.75 4.40
C ASN A 199 0.47 -14.55 4.18
N ARG A 200 -0.10 -14.01 5.28
CA ARG A 200 -0.92 -12.80 5.23
C ARG A 200 -0.21 -11.90 4.25
N SER A 201 -0.87 -11.48 3.17
CA SER A 201 -0.24 -10.68 2.11
C SER A 201 0.57 -9.60 2.80
N ARG A 202 1.90 -9.79 2.79
CA ARG A 202 2.85 -8.91 3.45
C ARG A 202 2.84 -7.67 2.57
N ASN A 203 2.16 -6.65 3.03
CA ASN A 203 1.79 -5.47 2.24
C ASN A 203 2.95 -4.49 2.08
N GLY A 204 4.21 -4.97 2.02
CA GLY A 204 5.43 -4.15 1.94
C GLY A 204 5.62 -3.13 3.06
N GLN A 205 4.68 -3.04 4.01
CA GLN A 205 4.68 -2.03 5.04
C GLN A 205 5.37 -2.53 6.29
N LEU A 206 6.48 -1.86 6.59
CA LEU A 206 7.31 -2.07 7.77
C LEU A 206 7.90 -3.48 7.81
N TRP A 207 9.20 -3.55 8.12
CA TRP A 207 9.67 -4.68 8.90
C TRP A 207 8.99 -4.57 10.28
N THR A 208 7.77 -5.11 10.43
CA THR A 208 7.02 -5.13 11.71
C THR A 208 7.64 -6.07 12.74
N TRP A 209 8.80 -6.64 12.43
CA TRP A 209 9.52 -7.56 13.29
C TRP A 209 10.70 -6.81 13.85
N THR A 210 10.58 -6.45 15.12
CA THR A 210 11.77 -6.33 15.95
C THR A 210 12.58 -7.62 15.79
N CYS A 211 13.84 -7.54 15.34
CA CYS A 211 14.68 -8.72 15.28
C CYS A 211 14.93 -9.17 16.72
N LYS A 212 14.32 -10.30 17.10
CA LYS A 212 14.45 -10.87 18.45
C LYS A 212 15.76 -11.63 18.64
N LEU A 213 16.47 -11.87 17.54
CA LEU A 213 17.81 -12.45 17.57
C LEU A 213 18.79 -11.35 18.00
N PRO A 214 19.84 -11.68 18.78
CA PRO A 214 20.85 -10.72 19.23
C PRO A 214 21.84 -10.37 18.11
N ILE A 215 21.32 -10.07 16.92
CA ILE A 215 22.08 -9.66 15.73
C ILE A 215 21.68 -8.23 15.37
N ASN A 216 22.66 -7.40 14.99
CA ASN A 216 22.41 -6.03 14.57
C ASN A 216 22.15 -5.98 13.06
N LEU A 217 20.91 -5.67 12.67
CA LEU A 217 20.48 -5.51 11.28
C LEU A 217 20.01 -4.08 10.97
N GLU A 218 20.37 -3.09 11.80
CA GLU A 218 19.92 -1.70 11.64
C GLU A 218 20.39 -1.08 10.32
N ARG A 219 21.52 -1.56 9.77
CA ARG A 219 22.00 -1.22 8.42
C ARG A 219 21.01 -1.58 7.30
N TYR A 220 19.95 -2.32 7.60
CA TYR A 220 18.87 -2.67 6.68
C TYR A 220 17.51 -2.07 7.11
N GLN A 221 17.49 -1.14 8.06
CA GLN A 221 16.28 -0.66 8.76
C GLN A 221 15.50 -1.78 9.47
N ILE A 222 16.23 -2.78 10.00
CA ILE A 222 15.65 -3.87 10.79
C ILE A 222 16.17 -3.69 12.22
N PHE A 223 15.30 -3.22 13.11
CA PHE A 223 15.65 -2.86 14.49
C PHE A 223 15.30 -3.98 15.45
N ASN A 224 15.96 -4.05 16.61
CA ASN A 224 15.61 -5.01 17.67
C ASN A 224 14.50 -4.48 18.59
N GLU A 225 14.26 -3.18 18.59
CA GLU A 225 13.23 -2.51 19.39
C GLU A 225 12.57 -1.35 18.61
N LEU A 226 11.28 -1.14 18.87
CA LEU A 226 10.53 0.00 18.35
C LEU A 226 10.42 1.06 19.46
N ASN A 227 11.15 2.16 19.30
CA ASN A 227 11.09 3.34 20.16
C ASN A 227 10.97 4.60 19.28
N ALA A 228 10.85 5.78 19.89
CA ALA A 228 10.66 7.02 19.16
C ALA A 228 11.80 7.32 18.16
N GLU A 229 13.04 6.94 18.50
CA GLU A 229 14.20 7.14 17.64
C GLU A 229 14.20 6.20 16.44
N THR A 230 13.94 4.90 16.65
CA THR A 230 13.89 3.92 15.56
C THR A 230 12.69 4.18 14.65
N ALA A 231 11.55 4.60 15.22
CA ALA A 231 10.39 5.05 14.44
C ALA A 231 10.75 6.26 13.54
N LYS A 232 11.46 7.25 14.07
CA LYS A 232 11.92 8.41 13.30
C LYS A 232 12.84 8.00 12.14
N LYS A 233 13.80 7.10 12.37
CA LYS A 233 14.69 6.55 11.33
C LYS A 233 13.92 5.77 10.26
N MET A 234 12.89 5.01 10.65
CA MET A 234 12.02 4.25 9.73
C MET A 234 11.07 5.11 8.90
N MET A 235 10.76 6.32 9.37
CA MET A 235 9.83 7.25 8.71
C MET A 235 10.54 8.34 7.91
N LYS A 236 11.85 8.49 8.08
CA LYS A 236 12.67 9.47 7.37
C LYS A 236 13.00 9.06 5.94
N ASP A 237 13.47 7.82 5.75
CA ASP A 237 13.95 7.32 4.46
C ASP A 237 13.26 6.01 4.07
N SER A 238 12.87 5.88 2.79
CA SER A 238 12.34 4.63 2.24
C SER A 238 13.45 3.59 2.25
N CYS A 239 13.10 2.30 2.26
CA CYS A 239 14.12 1.24 2.26
C CYS A 239 15.03 1.29 1.03
N PHE A 240 14.53 1.79 -0.09
CA PHE A 240 15.33 2.06 -1.28
C PHE A 240 16.35 3.18 -1.05
N ILE A 241 15.92 4.36 -0.55
CA ILE A 241 16.81 5.48 -0.24
C ILE A 241 17.81 5.09 0.84
N TYR A 242 17.36 4.41 1.89
CA TYR A 242 18.21 3.96 2.97
C TYR A 242 19.27 2.98 2.48
N ALA A 243 18.92 2.02 1.61
CA ALA A 243 19.91 1.15 0.99
C ALA A 243 20.94 1.94 0.17
N CYS A 244 20.54 3.02 -0.51
CA CYS A 244 21.46 3.90 -1.23
C CYS A 244 22.39 4.69 -0.28
N ILE A 245 21.88 5.16 0.86
CA ILE A 245 22.71 5.78 1.92
C ILE A 245 23.76 4.78 2.40
N GLN A 246 23.35 3.53 2.66
CA GLN A 246 24.26 2.47 3.11
C GLN A 246 25.27 2.04 2.02
N ALA A 247 24.91 2.22 0.75
CA ALA A 247 25.80 2.01 -0.39
C ALA A 247 26.84 3.13 -0.58
N GLY A 248 26.75 4.23 0.19
CA GLY A 248 27.69 5.35 0.11
C GLY A 248 27.36 6.36 -0.98
N VAL A 249 26.09 6.44 -1.42
CA VAL A 249 25.64 7.53 -2.31
C VAL A 249 25.76 8.87 -1.57
N ASP A 250 26.27 9.89 -2.25
CA ASP A 250 26.52 11.21 -1.67
C ASP A 250 25.22 11.91 -1.22
N GLU A 251 25.34 12.82 -0.25
CA GLU A 251 24.19 13.47 0.38
C GLU A 251 23.38 14.34 -0.60
N ALA A 252 24.02 14.98 -1.58
CA ALA A 252 23.31 15.79 -2.57
C ALA A 252 22.42 14.92 -3.46
N THR A 253 22.94 13.79 -3.94
CA THR A 253 22.17 12.81 -4.70
C THR A 253 21.05 12.19 -3.85
N ILE A 254 21.32 11.86 -2.58
CA ILE A 254 20.28 11.35 -1.67
C ILE A 254 19.16 12.37 -1.44
N ASN A 255 19.49 13.65 -1.28
CA ASN A 255 18.49 14.70 -1.12
C ASN A 255 17.63 14.85 -2.38
N HIS A 256 18.25 14.79 -3.57
CA HIS A 256 17.51 14.77 -4.82
C HIS A 256 16.62 13.52 -4.96
N MET A 257 17.10 12.35 -4.54
CA MET A 257 16.29 11.13 -4.50
C MET A 257 15.08 11.26 -3.55
N ARG A 258 15.20 11.98 -2.42
CA ARG A 258 14.06 12.25 -1.52
C ARG A 258 13.01 13.16 -2.15
N GLU A 259 13.43 14.10 -3.00
CA GLU A 259 12.51 14.97 -3.76
C GLU A 259 11.71 14.19 -4.80
N ILE A 260 12.36 13.23 -5.48
CA ILE A 260 11.73 12.41 -6.52
C ILE A 260 10.91 11.27 -5.90
N ILE A 261 11.50 10.54 -4.96
CA ILE A 261 10.88 9.38 -4.31
C ILE A 261 10.09 9.88 -3.12
N ARG A 262 8.93 10.43 -3.45
CA ARG A 262 7.97 10.91 -2.46
C ARG A 262 7.16 9.78 -1.85
N VAL A 263 7.40 8.50 -2.17
CA VAL A 263 6.63 7.37 -1.63
C VAL A 263 7.49 6.43 -0.79
N LYS A 264 6.88 5.80 0.21
CA LYS A 264 7.58 4.83 1.07
C LYS A 264 7.90 3.53 0.33
N ASP A 265 6.93 2.97 -0.38
CA ASP A 265 7.09 1.73 -1.14
C ASP A 265 7.38 2.08 -2.59
N PHE A 266 8.65 1.97 -2.99
CA PHE A 266 9.10 2.36 -4.33
C PHE A 266 9.18 1.14 -5.28
N PRO A 267 8.41 1.08 -6.37
CA PRO A 267 8.37 -0.10 -7.22
C PRO A 267 9.61 -0.25 -8.11
N MET A 268 10.11 -1.48 -8.28
CA MET A 268 11.23 -1.81 -9.18
C MET A 268 11.07 -1.23 -10.58
N SER A 269 9.82 -1.24 -11.03
CA SER A 269 9.41 -0.80 -12.35
C SER A 269 9.70 0.69 -12.64
N LYS A 270 9.97 1.49 -11.61
CA LYS A 270 10.33 2.92 -11.68
C LYS A 270 11.80 3.18 -11.35
N ILE A 271 12.60 2.17 -10.98
CA ILE A 271 14.04 2.31 -10.71
C ILE A 271 14.78 2.88 -11.93
N LYS A 272 14.37 2.51 -13.16
CA LYS A 272 14.96 3.09 -14.37
C LYS A 272 14.85 4.62 -14.43
N VAL A 273 13.78 5.20 -13.88
CA VAL A 273 13.64 6.66 -13.83
C VAL A 273 14.70 7.25 -12.90
N ILE A 274 14.87 6.68 -11.71
CA ILE A 274 15.89 7.13 -10.76
C ILE A 274 17.29 6.95 -11.32
N ALA A 275 17.57 5.81 -11.98
CA ALA A 275 18.85 5.58 -12.63
C ALA A 275 19.21 6.73 -13.59
N LYS A 276 18.26 7.17 -14.42
CA LYS A 276 18.42 8.30 -15.34
C LYS A 276 18.63 9.62 -14.62
N GLU A 277 17.78 9.95 -13.64
CA GLU A 277 17.86 11.23 -12.91
C GLU A 277 19.16 11.37 -12.10
N THR A 278 19.66 10.28 -11.51
CA THR A 278 20.84 10.34 -10.63
C THR A 278 22.15 9.98 -11.34
N GLY A 279 22.09 9.35 -12.51
CA GLY A 279 23.26 8.79 -13.19
C GLY A 279 23.85 7.55 -12.47
N ILE A 280 23.03 6.84 -11.70
CA ILE A 280 23.44 5.65 -10.93
C ILE A 280 22.95 4.38 -11.62
N ARG A 281 23.82 3.39 -11.77
CA ARG A 281 23.41 2.03 -12.16
C ARG A 281 22.86 1.29 -10.94
N PHE A 282 21.67 0.72 -11.05
CA PHE A 282 21.10 -0.12 -10.00
C PHE A 282 21.06 -1.58 -10.46
N HIS A 283 21.68 -2.47 -9.69
CA HIS A 283 21.57 -3.91 -9.90
C HIS A 283 20.73 -4.53 -8.77
N VAL A 284 19.55 -5.05 -9.09
CA VAL A 284 18.59 -5.59 -8.12
C VAL A 284 18.51 -7.11 -8.23
N ILE A 285 18.85 -7.80 -7.15
CA ILE A 285 18.64 -9.24 -6.98
C ILE A 285 17.30 -9.44 -6.28
N LYS A 286 16.33 -10.02 -6.97
CA LYS A 286 15.04 -10.40 -6.38
C LYS A 286 15.15 -11.78 -5.76
N TYR A 287 15.08 -11.85 -4.42
CA TYR A 287 15.11 -13.09 -3.68
C TYR A 287 13.84 -13.92 -3.95
N ASN A 288 14.03 -15.21 -4.21
CA ASN A 288 12.93 -16.17 -4.35
C ASN A 288 13.21 -17.41 -3.49
N GLU A 289 12.29 -17.73 -2.59
CA GLU A 289 12.41 -18.88 -1.67
C GLU A 289 12.26 -20.23 -2.40
N LYS A 290 11.56 -20.26 -3.55
CA LYS A 290 11.20 -21.49 -4.26
C LYS A 290 12.00 -21.74 -5.53
N TYR A 291 12.62 -20.71 -6.09
CA TYR A 291 13.28 -20.77 -7.40
C TYR A 291 14.60 -19.99 -7.36
N SER A 292 15.34 -19.98 -8.46
CA SER A 292 16.53 -19.14 -8.60
C SER A 292 16.19 -17.66 -8.42
N ASN A 293 17.12 -16.94 -7.78
CA ASN A 293 17.07 -15.48 -7.71
C ASN A 293 17.14 -14.90 -9.12
N HIS A 294 16.39 -13.82 -9.35
CA HIS A 294 16.41 -13.12 -10.62
C HIS A 294 17.13 -11.79 -10.45
N SER A 295 18.09 -11.50 -11.33
CA SER A 295 18.79 -10.22 -11.35
C SER A 295 18.19 -9.28 -12.41
N TYR A 296 18.15 -7.99 -12.09
CA TYR A 296 17.68 -6.93 -12.97
C TYR A 296 18.65 -5.75 -12.89
N THR A 297 19.16 -5.30 -14.02
CA THR A 297 20.03 -4.13 -14.11
C THR A 297 19.28 -2.97 -14.73
N TYR A 298 19.35 -1.81 -14.07
CA TYR A 298 18.79 -0.55 -14.53
C TYR A 298 19.93 0.43 -14.80
N GLU A 299 20.12 0.73 -16.09
CA GLU A 299 21.18 1.61 -16.58
C GLU A 299 20.69 3.06 -16.68
N PRO A 300 21.54 4.05 -16.34
CA PRO A 300 21.37 5.44 -16.77
C PRO A 300 21.53 5.60 -18.29
N ASP A 301 21.22 6.79 -18.81
CA ASP A 301 21.43 7.11 -20.24
C ASP A 301 22.90 7.40 -20.57
N GLU A 302 23.68 7.88 -19.60
CA GLU A 302 25.12 8.15 -19.69
C GLU A 302 25.94 7.11 -18.91
N GLU A 303 27.27 7.18 -18.98
CA GLU A 303 28.15 6.31 -18.17
C GLU A 303 27.85 6.47 -16.66
N PRO A 304 27.58 5.37 -15.93
CA PRO A 304 27.17 5.45 -14.55
C PRO A 304 28.30 5.93 -13.64
N LYS A 305 27.97 6.91 -12.80
CA LYS A 305 28.89 7.45 -11.79
C LYS A 305 29.25 6.41 -10.72
N MET A 306 28.33 5.49 -10.44
CA MET A 306 28.52 4.36 -9.54
C MET A 306 27.49 3.26 -9.81
N THR A 307 27.73 2.09 -9.21
CA THR A 307 26.77 0.97 -9.20
C THR A 307 26.33 0.67 -7.78
N VAL A 308 25.01 0.63 -7.56
CA VAL A 308 24.41 0.21 -6.29
C VAL A 308 23.81 -1.18 -6.45
N GLU A 309 24.31 -2.13 -5.67
CA GLU A 309 23.79 -3.50 -5.61
C GLU A 309 22.74 -3.62 -4.51
N LEU A 310 21.54 -4.04 -4.89
CA LEU A 310 20.37 -4.16 -4.02
C LEU A 310 19.87 -5.59 -3.99
N LEU A 311 19.48 -6.04 -2.80
CA LEU A 311 18.68 -7.24 -2.59
C LEU A 311 17.23 -6.83 -2.31
N LEU A 312 16.28 -7.33 -3.10
CA LEU A 312 14.85 -7.19 -2.84
C LEU A 312 14.32 -8.49 -2.23
N MET A 313 13.96 -8.44 -0.95
CA MET A 313 13.38 -9.58 -0.24
C MET A 313 12.13 -9.13 0.52
N TYR A 314 11.01 -9.84 0.31
CA TYR A 314 9.70 -9.50 0.90
C TYR A 314 9.31 -8.02 0.74
N ASP A 315 9.46 -7.48 -0.47
CA ASP A 315 9.16 -6.08 -0.82
C ASP A 315 10.01 -5.02 -0.09
N HIS A 316 11.14 -5.41 0.48
CA HIS A 316 12.10 -4.50 1.13
C HIS A 316 13.46 -4.52 0.43
N TYR A 317 14.00 -3.34 0.13
CA TYR A 317 15.33 -3.19 -0.46
C TYR A 317 16.40 -3.19 0.62
N MET A 318 17.46 -3.97 0.42
CA MET A 318 18.64 -4.03 1.26
C MET A 318 19.86 -3.77 0.42
N PHE A 319 20.84 -3.07 1.00
CA PHE A 319 22.14 -2.91 0.37
C PHE A 319 22.90 -4.23 0.40
N GLU A 320 23.34 -4.71 -0.76
CA GLU A 320 24.18 -5.91 -0.85
C GLU A 320 25.66 -5.49 -0.89
N ARG A 321 26.37 -5.72 0.22
CA ARG A 321 27.82 -5.50 0.30
C ARG A 321 28.54 -6.77 -0.18
N LYS A 322 28.36 -7.16 -1.44
CA LYS A 322 29.03 -8.29 -2.14
C LYS A 322 29.45 -9.48 -1.25
N ALA A 323 28.61 -10.51 -1.18
CA ALA A 323 29.05 -11.90 -0.98
C ALA A 323 29.19 -12.69 -2.31
N PHE A 324 29.65 -12.06 -3.40
CA PHE A 324 29.94 -12.76 -4.67
C PHE A 324 31.34 -12.46 -5.24
N ASN A 325 32.31 -12.24 -4.36
CA ASN A 325 33.72 -12.54 -4.63
C ASN A 325 34.15 -13.73 -3.77
N LYS A 326 33.69 -14.93 -4.09
CA LYS A 326 34.37 -16.19 -3.76
C LYS A 326 33.96 -17.25 -4.79
N PHE A 327 34.60 -17.19 -5.95
CA PHE A 327 34.98 -18.44 -6.59
C PHE A 327 35.81 -19.20 -5.54
N HIS A 328 35.36 -20.41 -5.19
CA HIS A 328 36.20 -21.48 -4.63
C HIS A 328 37.01 -21.12 -3.39
N GLY A 329 36.58 -21.68 -2.26
CA GLY A 329 37.51 -22.07 -1.19
C GLY A 329 37.76 -21.02 -0.10
N HIS A 330 38.03 -21.61 1.04
CA HIS A 330 38.47 -21.04 2.30
C HIS A 330 37.41 -20.33 3.17
N GLN A 331 37.14 -21.03 4.26
CA GLN A 331 36.84 -20.49 5.59
C GLN A 331 37.62 -19.21 5.87
N GLU A 332 37.02 -18.30 6.62
CA GLU A 332 37.53 -17.98 7.96
C GLU A 332 36.51 -17.14 8.75
N LEU A 333 36.24 -17.68 9.95
CA LEU A 333 35.70 -17.18 11.21
C LEU A 333 34.82 -15.92 11.25
#